data_AF-A0A171ACP5-F1
#
_entry.id   AF-A0A171ACP5-F1
#
_cell.length_a   1.000
_cell.length_b   1.000
_cell.length_c   1.000
_cell.angle_alpha   90.00
_cell.angle_beta   90.00
_cell.angle_gamma   90.00
#
_symmetry.space_group_name_H-M   'P 1'
#
loop_
_entity.id
_entity.type
_entity.pdbx_description
1 polymer ?
#
loop_
_entity_poly.entity_id
_entity_poly.type
_entity_poly.pdbx_seq_one_letter_code
_entity_poly.pdbx_strand_id
1 'polypeptide(L)'
;LDHRLCSSKGWSQPLLLLAMPRGTKPKDKVIMRTCQLTKPNAILEWLREQLSLRVKKVEHYDDLEKGWLQAVNQNSTSAENNVGVKVLLLTHLLHPPLFLAALSIKFTGRITFGIFTVKKEDASKVGKIPSYLIITPGRTIVYGRRKMEHFNVRSMNAFLKAIQPEMNDFFLCSLLLVNMFAVFLFLQVSAESWWRILAAILWTIIICNLLLFAVWLVLFGVLRWPVTSSLCNWCLSAIRMIALSGTGSLVRSDWLRLLKSSWFFVCSP
;
A
#
# COMPACT_ATOMS: atom_id res chain seq x y z
N LEU A 1 -27.87 5.87 -10.96
CA LEU A 1 -27.96 4.55 -10.27
C LEU A 1 -29.12 3.78 -10.90
N ASP A 2 -29.01 2.46 -11.00
CA ASP A 2 -30.06 1.59 -11.57
C ASP A 2 -31.28 1.49 -10.63
N HIS A 3 -32.47 1.84 -11.12
CA HIS A 3 -33.73 1.82 -10.35
C HIS A 3 -34.08 0.42 -9.83
N ARG A 4 -33.78 -0.64 -10.59
CA ARG A 4 -34.01 -2.03 -10.16
C ARG A 4 -33.13 -2.40 -8.98
N LEU A 5 -31.88 -1.92 -8.97
CA LEU A 5 -30.97 -2.13 -7.86
C LEU A 5 -31.45 -1.40 -6.60
N CYS A 6 -31.88 -0.14 -6.72
CA CYS A 6 -32.43 0.61 -5.59
C CYS A 6 -33.68 -0.06 -5.00
N SER A 7 -34.61 -0.50 -5.86
CA SER A 7 -35.83 -1.19 -5.42
C SER A 7 -35.53 -2.54 -4.76
N SER A 8 -34.60 -3.34 -5.31
CA SER A 8 -34.23 -4.63 -4.71
C SER A 8 -33.47 -4.50 -3.39
N LYS A 9 -32.84 -3.34 -3.13
CA LYS A 9 -32.11 -3.03 -1.90
C LYS A 9 -32.90 -2.17 -0.91
N GLY A 10 -34.15 -1.81 -1.24
CA GLY A 10 -34.99 -0.97 -0.39
C GLY A 10 -34.50 0.47 -0.23
N TRP A 11 -33.74 0.99 -1.20
CA TRP A 11 -33.20 2.35 -1.17
C TRP A 11 -34.19 3.33 -1.80
N SER A 12 -35.12 3.83 -1.00
CA SER A 12 -36.17 4.78 -1.41
C SER A 12 -35.79 6.25 -1.24
N GLN A 13 -34.70 6.55 -0.54
CA GLN A 13 -34.23 7.90 -0.23
C GLN A 13 -32.75 8.08 -0.62
N PRO A 14 -32.32 9.32 -0.91
CA PRO A 14 -30.91 9.60 -1.17
C PRO A 14 -30.08 9.25 0.06
N LEU A 15 -29.13 8.33 -0.12
CA LEU A 15 -28.31 7.81 0.96
C LEU A 15 -26.85 7.68 0.49
N LEU A 16 -25.94 7.90 1.42
CA LEU A 16 -24.52 7.69 1.21
C LEU A 16 -24.16 6.26 1.59
N LEU A 17 -23.48 5.56 0.67
CA LEU A 17 -22.98 4.21 0.87
C LEU A 17 -21.48 4.24 1.05
N LEU A 18 -21.01 3.67 2.16
CA LEU A 18 -19.60 3.43 2.41
C LEU A 18 -19.34 1.92 2.40
N ALA A 19 -18.62 1.48 1.37
CA ALA A 19 -18.12 0.12 1.25
C ALA A 19 -16.76 0.02 1.94
N MET A 20 -16.65 -0.83 2.96
CA MET A 20 -15.38 -1.12 3.62
C MET A 20 -15.16 -2.62 3.67
N PRO A 21 -13.90 -3.11 3.62
CA PRO A 21 -13.65 -4.51 3.94
C PRO A 21 -14.15 -4.83 5.36
N ARG A 22 -14.35 -6.11 5.71
CA ARG A 22 -14.60 -6.62 7.06
C ARG A 22 -13.58 -7.72 7.31
N GLY A 23 -12.58 -7.45 8.16
CA GLY A 23 -11.52 -8.41 8.45
C GLY A 23 -10.10 -7.89 8.29
N THR A 24 -9.15 -8.76 8.58
CA THR A 24 -7.70 -8.53 8.58
C THR A 24 -7.04 -9.00 7.28
N LYS A 25 -7.78 -9.57 6.32
CA LYS A 25 -7.23 -10.00 5.03
C LYS A 25 -7.55 -8.98 3.93
N PRO A 26 -6.66 -8.80 2.93
CA PRO A 26 -6.99 -8.02 1.75
C PRO A 26 -8.12 -8.68 0.96
N LYS A 27 -9.08 -7.89 0.48
CA LYS A 27 -10.28 -8.34 -0.29
C LYS A 27 -11.22 -9.29 0.49
N ASP A 28 -11.30 -9.14 1.81
CA ASP A 28 -12.27 -9.86 2.66
C ASP A 28 -13.70 -9.32 2.49
N LYS A 29 -14.70 -9.97 3.11
CA LYS A 29 -16.13 -9.64 3.00
C LYS A 29 -16.37 -8.13 3.13
N VAL A 30 -16.99 -7.51 2.12
CA VAL A 30 -17.28 -6.07 2.14
C VAL A 30 -18.54 -5.79 2.96
N ILE A 31 -18.45 -4.89 3.93
CA ILE A 31 -19.57 -4.31 4.66
C ILE A 31 -19.95 -2.98 4.05
N MET A 32 -21.23 -2.86 3.74
CA MET A 32 -21.85 -1.61 3.30
C MET A 32 -22.43 -0.93 4.53
N ARG A 33 -22.01 0.30 4.80
CA ARG A 33 -22.60 1.19 5.80
C ARG A 33 -23.39 2.27 5.08
N THR A 34 -24.60 2.53 5.55
CA THR A 34 -25.49 3.54 4.99
C THR A 34 -25.49 4.76 5.90
N CYS A 35 -25.58 5.94 5.31
CA CYS A 35 -25.73 7.21 6.00
C CYS A 35 -26.80 8.04 5.31
N GLN A 36 -27.76 8.56 6.08
CA GLN A 36 -28.85 9.40 5.58
C GLN A 36 -28.62 10.90 5.88
N LEU A 37 -27.45 11.24 6.44
CA LEU A 37 -27.11 12.62 6.77
C LEU A 37 -26.88 13.42 5.47
N THR A 38 -27.45 14.62 5.42
CA THR A 38 -27.36 15.52 4.26
C THR A 38 -26.34 16.63 4.44
N LYS A 39 -26.02 16.99 5.69
CA LYS A 39 -25.05 18.05 6.00
C LYS A 39 -23.62 17.56 5.76
N PRO A 40 -22.78 18.32 5.02
CA PRO A 40 -21.42 17.88 4.68
C PRO A 40 -20.54 17.63 5.90
N ASN A 41 -20.65 18.45 6.94
CA ASN A 41 -19.88 18.26 8.18
C ASN A 41 -20.28 16.98 8.92
N ALA A 42 -21.59 16.70 8.99
CA ALA A 42 -22.10 15.49 9.63
C ALA A 42 -21.71 14.22 8.86
N ILE A 43 -21.66 14.29 7.52
CA ILE A 43 -21.14 13.22 6.66
C ILE A 43 -19.65 12.98 6.93
N LEU A 44 -18.84 14.04 7.03
CA LEU A 44 -17.41 13.93 7.28
C LEU A 44 -17.11 13.37 8.68
N GLU A 45 -17.90 13.76 9.68
CA GLU A 45 -17.80 13.23 11.04
C GLU A 45 -18.16 11.74 11.08
N TRP A 46 -19.30 11.37 10.50
CA TRP A 46 -19.69 9.97 10.34
C TRP A 46 -18.61 9.15 9.60
N LEU A 47 -18.07 9.69 8.51
CA LEU A 47 -16.99 9.05 7.77
C LEU A 47 -15.76 8.86 8.66
N ARG A 48 -15.35 9.88 9.42
CA ARG A 48 -14.22 9.80 10.35
C ARG A 48 -14.44 8.72 11.40
N GLU A 49 -15.63 8.61 11.97
CA GLU A 49 -15.97 7.56 12.93
C GLU A 49 -15.84 6.17 12.30
N GLN A 50 -16.47 5.93 11.16
CA GLN A 50 -16.43 4.65 10.47
C GLN A 50 -15.00 4.24 10.09
N LEU A 51 -14.20 5.19 9.61
CA LEU A 51 -12.80 4.96 9.25
C LEU A 51 -11.91 4.76 10.48
N SER A 52 -12.21 5.42 11.60
CA SER A 52 -11.40 5.32 12.83
C SER A 52 -11.39 3.90 13.42
N LEU A 53 -12.47 3.12 13.19
CA LEU A 53 -12.56 1.71 13.59
C LEU A 53 -11.44 0.84 13.00
N ARG A 54 -10.80 1.30 11.92
CA ARG A 54 -9.72 0.58 11.23
C ARG A 54 -8.33 0.87 11.80
N VAL A 55 -8.21 1.90 12.63
CA VAL A 55 -6.94 2.27 13.27
C VAL A 55 -7.00 1.78 14.71
N LYS A 56 -6.01 0.97 15.12
CA LYS A 56 -5.94 0.47 16.49
C LYS A 56 -5.62 1.62 17.44
N LYS A 57 -6.45 1.83 18.46
CA LYS A 57 -6.17 2.78 19.53
C LYS A 57 -5.33 2.08 20.60
N VAL A 58 -4.26 2.71 21.02
CA VAL A 58 -3.41 2.28 22.14
C VAL A 58 -3.52 3.36 23.20
N GLU A 59 -4.00 3.00 24.38
CA GLU A 59 -4.32 3.95 25.44
C GLU A 59 -3.26 3.96 26.56
N HIS A 60 -2.62 2.82 26.79
CA HIS A 60 -1.59 2.66 27.83
C HIS A 60 -0.19 2.49 27.22
N TYR A 61 0.81 3.07 27.89
CA TYR A 61 2.20 2.96 27.45
C TYR A 61 2.72 1.50 27.50
N ASP A 62 2.26 0.71 28.46
CA ASP A 62 2.66 -0.71 28.58
C ASP A 62 2.22 -1.54 27.37
N ASP A 63 1.03 -1.24 26.82
CA ASP A 63 0.51 -1.89 25.61
C ASP A 63 1.29 -1.47 24.36
N LEU A 64 1.77 -0.22 24.35
CA LEU A 64 2.65 0.28 23.31
C LEU A 64 3.99 -0.46 23.34
N GLU A 65 4.60 -0.59 24.51
CA GLU A 65 5.88 -1.26 24.67
C GLU A 65 5.79 -2.74 24.31
N LYS A 66 4.86 -3.48 24.93
CA LYS A 66 4.70 -4.93 24.73
C LYS A 66 4.14 -5.28 23.35
N GLY A 67 3.12 -4.55 22.88
CA GLY A 67 2.39 -4.90 21.66
C GLY A 67 2.99 -4.35 20.37
N TRP A 68 3.72 -3.23 20.44
CA TRP A 68 4.22 -2.52 19.25
C TRP A 68 5.75 -2.47 19.18
N LEU A 69 6.44 -2.15 20.28
CA LEU A 69 7.89 -1.90 20.26
C LEU A 69 8.75 -3.15 20.51
N GLN A 70 8.34 -4.06 21.40
CA GLN A 70 9.10 -5.27 21.75
C GLN A 70 9.27 -6.28 20.61
N ALA A 71 8.48 -6.15 19.53
CA ALA A 71 8.62 -6.98 18.34
C ALA A 71 9.98 -6.83 17.63
N VAL A 72 10.79 -5.82 17.98
CA VAL A 72 12.13 -5.58 17.44
C VAL A 72 13.23 -6.32 18.24
N ASN A 73 12.98 -6.67 19.50
CA ASN A 73 14.03 -7.14 20.43
C ASN A 73 14.04 -8.65 20.69
N GLN A 74 13.02 -9.39 20.24
CA GLN A 74 12.99 -10.84 20.42
C GLN A 74 13.59 -11.55 19.21
N ASN A 75 14.79 -12.10 19.39
CA ASN A 75 15.37 -13.11 18.51
C ASN A 75 14.43 -14.33 18.45
N SER A 76 13.58 -14.36 17.42
CA SER A 76 13.15 -15.57 16.71
C SER A 76 13.05 -16.86 17.54
N THR A 77 11.98 -17.04 18.32
CA THR A 77 11.59 -18.37 18.86
C THR A 77 10.10 -18.54 19.18
N SER A 78 9.22 -17.65 18.71
CA SER A 78 7.76 -17.84 18.86
C SER A 78 7.06 -17.65 17.52
N ALA A 79 6.63 -18.77 16.94
CA ALA A 79 6.09 -18.92 15.59
C ALA A 79 4.72 -18.24 15.33
N GLU A 80 4.27 -17.32 16.19
CA GLU A 80 2.89 -16.76 16.11
C GLU A 80 2.81 -15.24 15.96
N ASN A 81 3.88 -14.48 16.17
CA ASN A 81 3.85 -13.04 15.94
C ASN A 81 4.32 -12.72 14.52
N ASN A 82 3.36 -12.63 13.59
CA ASN A 82 3.54 -11.95 12.30
C ASN A 82 4.11 -10.54 12.55
N VAL A 83 5.43 -10.38 12.49
CA VAL A 83 6.09 -9.07 12.57
C VAL A 83 5.87 -8.38 11.22
N GLY A 84 4.63 -7.96 10.98
CA GLY A 84 4.25 -7.11 9.86
C GLY A 84 4.71 -5.67 10.10
N VAL A 85 4.78 -4.88 9.04
CA VAL A 85 5.06 -3.44 9.15
C VAL A 85 3.93 -2.78 9.93
N LYS A 86 4.27 -1.95 10.91
CA LYS A 86 3.31 -1.20 11.71
C LYS A 86 3.57 0.31 11.54
N VAL A 87 2.49 1.08 11.48
CA VAL A 87 2.53 2.55 11.44
C VAL A 87 1.77 3.05 12.65
N LEU A 88 2.45 3.79 13.51
CA LEU A 88 1.90 4.32 14.74
C LEU A 88 1.97 5.84 14.73
N LEU A 89 0.85 6.50 15.00
CA LEU A 89 0.79 7.94 15.20
C LEU A 89 0.83 8.25 16.70
N LEU A 90 1.84 9.00 17.12
CA LEU A 90 1.97 9.57 18.46
C LEU A 90 1.38 10.98 18.41
N THR A 91 0.29 11.24 19.13
CA THR A 91 -0.43 12.52 19.08
C THR A 91 -1.22 12.79 20.36
N HIS A 92 -1.64 14.04 20.57
CA HIS A 92 -2.63 14.40 21.60
C HIS A 92 -4.08 14.30 21.09
N LEU A 93 -4.27 14.01 19.80
CA LEU A 93 -5.59 13.87 19.20
C LEU A 93 -6.25 12.55 19.62
N LEU A 94 -7.51 12.62 20.04
CA LEU A 94 -8.35 11.46 20.36
C LEU A 94 -8.74 10.63 19.13
N HIS A 95 -8.79 11.26 17.95
CA HIS A 95 -9.19 10.63 16.70
C HIS A 95 -8.07 10.65 15.67
N PRO A 96 -7.90 9.57 14.89
CA PRO A 96 -6.91 9.54 13.84
C PRO A 96 -7.26 10.54 12.72
N PRO A 97 -6.26 11.18 12.10
CA PRO A 97 -6.49 12.02 10.95
C PRO A 97 -7.03 11.16 9.79
N LEU A 98 -7.95 11.73 9.01
CA LEU A 98 -8.69 11.02 7.96
C LEU A 98 -7.75 10.30 6.97
N PHE A 99 -6.63 10.93 6.63
CA PHE A 99 -5.67 10.37 5.68
C PHE A 99 -5.02 9.08 6.21
N LEU A 100 -4.76 8.97 7.52
CA LEU A 100 -4.18 7.78 8.13
C LEU A 100 -5.20 6.63 8.10
N ALA A 101 -6.46 6.95 8.37
CA ALA A 101 -7.55 5.97 8.32
C ALA A 101 -7.86 5.51 6.88
N ALA A 102 -7.72 6.40 5.88
CA ALA A 102 -7.81 6.01 4.48
C ALA A 102 -6.67 5.05 4.07
N LEU A 103 -5.44 5.30 4.56
CA LEU A 103 -4.30 4.41 4.31
C LEU A 103 -4.48 3.05 4.99
N SER A 104 -5.07 2.99 6.18
CA SER A 104 -5.31 1.72 6.88
C SER A 104 -6.26 0.81 6.11
N ILE A 105 -7.26 1.36 5.43
CA ILE A 105 -8.12 0.59 4.52
C ILE A 105 -7.33 0.07 3.33
N LYS A 106 -6.53 0.93 2.68
CA LYS A 106 -5.77 0.56 1.48
C LYS A 106 -4.78 -0.57 1.73
N PHE A 107 -4.11 -0.56 2.87
CA PHE A 107 -3.10 -1.54 3.25
C PHE A 107 -3.63 -2.63 4.21
N THR A 108 -4.95 -2.83 4.25
CA THR A 108 -5.60 -3.84 5.09
C THR A 108 -4.91 -5.20 4.94
N GLY A 109 -4.50 -5.77 6.09
CA GLY A 109 -3.87 -7.08 6.17
C GLY A 109 -2.40 -7.16 5.83
N ARG A 110 -1.78 -6.04 5.46
CA ARG A 110 -0.34 -5.97 5.18
C ARG A 110 0.39 -5.05 6.14
N ILE A 111 -0.24 -3.93 6.49
CA ILE A 111 0.30 -2.93 7.40
C ILE A 111 -0.73 -2.67 8.49
N THR A 112 -0.27 -2.70 9.73
CA THR A 112 -1.13 -2.37 10.87
C THR A 112 -0.99 -0.89 11.21
N PHE A 113 -2.12 -0.20 11.37
CA PHE A 113 -2.14 1.22 11.70
C PHE A 113 -2.63 1.40 13.12
N GLY A 114 -1.94 2.26 13.86
CA GLY A 114 -2.25 2.57 15.25
C GLY A 114 -2.19 4.06 15.53
N ILE A 115 -2.89 4.46 16.58
CA ILE A 115 -2.79 5.78 17.20
C ILE A 115 -2.57 5.58 18.69
N PHE A 116 -1.59 6.29 19.23
CA PHE A 116 -1.33 6.36 20.65
C PHE A 116 -1.54 7.79 21.12
N THR A 117 -2.49 7.96 22.04
CA THR A 117 -2.84 9.26 22.61
C THR A 117 -1.88 9.54 23.77
N VAL A 118 -0.92 10.43 23.55
CA VAL A 118 0.11 10.73 24.55
C VAL A 118 -0.47 11.62 25.64
N LYS A 119 -0.44 11.14 26.89
CA LYS A 119 -0.73 11.94 28.08
C LYS A 119 0.46 12.84 28.41
N LYS A 120 0.22 13.97 29.09
CA LYS A 120 1.27 14.95 29.43
C LYS A 120 2.43 14.32 30.22
N GLU A 121 2.14 13.32 31.04
CA GLU A 121 3.10 12.59 31.88
C GLU A 121 4.06 11.71 31.05
N ASP A 122 3.57 11.15 29.94
CA ASP A 122 4.34 10.27 29.05
C ASP A 122 5.03 11.03 27.89
N ALA A 123 4.73 12.32 27.73
CA ALA A 123 5.31 13.14 26.67
C ALA A 123 6.85 13.23 26.76
N SER A 124 7.39 13.22 27.98
CA SER A 124 8.83 13.23 28.24
C SER A 124 9.51 11.94 27.74
N LYS A 125 8.81 10.80 27.76
CA LYS A 125 9.32 9.48 27.34
C LYS A 125 9.24 9.28 25.82
N VAL A 126 8.23 9.88 25.18
CA VAL A 126 7.87 9.62 23.77
C VAL A 126 8.55 10.60 22.78
N GLY A 127 9.10 11.71 23.28
CA GLY A 127 9.86 12.68 22.48
C GLY A 127 8.97 13.66 21.70
N LYS A 128 9.34 14.03 20.47
CA LYS A 128 8.61 15.03 19.68
C LYS A 128 7.24 14.52 19.22
N ILE A 129 6.19 15.30 19.47
CA ILE A 129 4.78 15.04 19.12
C ILE A 129 4.26 16.22 18.27
N PRO A 130 3.44 16.00 17.23
CA PRO A 130 3.03 14.71 16.69
C PRO A 130 4.14 14.04 15.88
N SER A 131 4.26 12.72 15.99
CA SER A 131 5.24 11.95 15.20
C SER A 131 4.65 10.64 14.68
N TYR A 132 5.07 10.28 13.47
CA TYR A 132 4.68 9.03 12.83
C TYR A 132 5.85 8.05 12.94
N LEU A 133 5.63 6.99 13.69
CA LEU A 133 6.59 5.91 13.89
C LEU A 133 6.28 4.78 12.92
N ILE A 134 7.28 4.36 12.15
CA ILE A 134 7.19 3.20 11.27
C ILE A 134 8.03 2.11 11.91
N ILE A 135 7.36 1.08 12.38
CA ILE A 135 7.97 -0.09 13.01
C ILE A 135 8.06 -1.16 11.93
N THR A 136 9.28 -1.54 11.58
CA THR A 136 9.56 -2.68 10.71
C THR A 136 10.29 -3.76 11.51
N PRO A 137 10.32 -5.02 11.04
CA PRO A 137 11.02 -6.09 11.74
C PRO A 137 12.50 -5.78 12.04
N GLY A 138 13.16 -5.01 11.17
CA GLY A 138 14.58 -4.69 11.35
C GLY A 138 14.84 -3.38 12.09
N ARG A 139 14.00 -2.36 11.90
CA ARG A 139 14.20 -1.06 12.53
C ARG A 139 12.92 -0.25 12.70
N THR A 140 12.94 0.60 13.71
CA THR A 140 11.91 1.60 13.95
C THR A 140 12.43 2.97 13.51
N ILE A 141 11.68 3.68 12.66
CA ILE A 141 12.07 5.01 12.19
C ILE A 141 10.94 6.03 12.37
N VAL A 142 11.30 7.30 12.49
CA VAL A 142 10.36 8.42 12.53
C VAL A 142 10.20 9.00 11.13
N TYR A 143 8.99 8.97 10.59
CA TYR A 143 8.64 9.55 9.29
C TYR A 143 8.61 11.09 9.35
N GLY A 144 9.10 11.75 8.30
CA GLY A 144 9.09 13.20 8.17
C GLY A 144 10.37 13.87 8.64
N ARG A 145 11.38 13.11 9.08
CA ARG A 145 12.71 13.65 9.42
C ARG A 145 13.60 13.89 8.21
N ARG A 146 13.33 13.20 7.09
CA ARG A 146 14.19 13.26 5.91
C ARG A 146 13.64 14.17 4.84
N LYS A 147 14.53 14.65 3.97
CA LYS A 147 14.16 15.44 2.80
C LYS A 147 13.12 14.68 1.96
N MET A 148 12.11 15.40 1.49
CA MET A 148 11.02 14.91 0.63
C MET A 148 10.05 13.91 1.30
N GLU A 149 10.06 13.80 2.63
CA GLU A 149 9.02 13.10 3.40
C GLU A 149 7.93 14.10 3.83
N HIS A 150 6.89 14.24 3.00
CA HIS A 150 5.75 15.09 3.31
C HIS A 150 4.61 14.31 3.98
N PHE A 151 3.83 14.97 4.84
CA PHE A 151 2.61 14.44 5.44
C PHE A 151 1.40 14.54 4.49
N ASN A 152 1.51 13.92 3.32
CA ASN A 152 0.45 13.83 2.33
C ASN A 152 0.11 12.34 2.08
N VAL A 153 -1.15 12.06 1.70
CA VAL A 153 -1.60 10.72 1.31
C VAL A 153 -0.69 10.14 0.24
N ARG A 154 -0.33 10.93 -0.78
CA ARG A 154 0.46 10.45 -1.92
C ARG A 154 1.88 10.04 -1.52
N SER A 155 2.58 10.88 -0.75
CA SER A 155 3.96 10.63 -0.31
C SER A 155 4.03 9.46 0.66
N MET A 156 3.13 9.41 1.66
CA MET A 156 3.06 8.31 2.62
C MET A 156 2.66 7.01 1.93
N ASN A 157 1.71 7.04 1.00
CA ASN A 157 1.34 5.86 0.22
C ASN A 157 2.52 5.31 -0.61
N ALA A 158 3.26 6.18 -1.31
CA ALA A 158 4.44 5.75 -2.07
C ALA A 158 5.52 5.16 -1.15
N PHE A 159 5.67 5.73 0.03
CA PHE A 159 6.62 5.26 1.04
C PHE A 159 6.24 3.86 1.57
N LEU A 160 4.98 3.67 1.94
CA LEU A 160 4.49 2.37 2.43
C LEU A 160 4.51 1.30 1.33
N LYS A 161 4.23 1.67 0.07
CA LYS A 161 4.41 0.77 -1.09
C LYS A 161 5.87 0.37 -1.30
N ALA A 162 6.82 1.27 -1.06
CA ALA A 162 8.25 0.94 -1.19
C ALA A 162 8.73 -0.03 -0.09
N ILE A 163 8.18 0.07 1.13
CA ILE A 163 8.52 -0.85 2.23
C ILE A 163 7.86 -2.22 2.06
N GLN A 164 6.61 -2.22 1.63
CA GLN A 164 5.82 -3.44 1.47
C GLN A 164 5.20 -3.47 0.06
N PRO A 165 6.01 -3.81 -0.96
CA PRO A 165 5.53 -3.86 -2.33
C PRO A 165 4.52 -4.98 -2.53
N GLU A 166 3.61 -4.80 -3.49
CA GLU A 166 2.63 -5.81 -3.88
C GLU A 166 3.21 -6.68 -5.00
N MET A 167 3.02 -8.00 -4.91
CA MET A 167 3.37 -8.91 -6.02
C MET A 167 2.66 -8.52 -7.32
N ASN A 168 1.44 -7.97 -7.20
CA ASN A 168 0.70 -7.43 -8.32
C ASN A 168 1.41 -6.27 -9.01
N ASP A 169 2.07 -5.38 -8.25
CA ASP A 169 2.81 -4.25 -8.82
C ASP A 169 4.03 -4.76 -9.61
N PHE A 170 4.72 -5.81 -9.14
CA PHE A 170 5.80 -6.46 -9.89
C PHE A 170 5.31 -7.16 -11.15
N PHE A 171 4.18 -7.86 -11.07
CA PHE A 171 3.55 -8.49 -12.22
C PHE A 171 3.24 -7.44 -13.30
N LEU A 172 2.57 -6.34 -12.93
CA LEU A 172 2.25 -5.25 -13.85
C LEU A 172 3.50 -4.61 -14.44
N CYS A 173 4.56 -4.37 -13.66
CA CYS A 173 5.84 -3.89 -14.19
C CYS A 173 6.45 -4.86 -15.20
N SER A 174 6.46 -6.17 -14.90
CA SER A 174 6.99 -7.17 -15.83
C SER A 174 6.17 -7.25 -17.12
N LEU A 175 4.84 -7.12 -17.04
CA LEU A 175 3.94 -7.08 -18.18
C LEU A 175 4.21 -5.84 -19.05
N LEU A 176 4.37 -4.68 -18.44
CA LEU A 176 4.72 -3.45 -19.15
C LEU A 176 6.09 -3.59 -19.83
N LEU A 177 7.10 -4.10 -19.13
CA LEU A 177 8.44 -4.26 -19.70
C LEU A 177 8.45 -5.25 -20.87
N VAL A 178 7.81 -6.42 -20.73
CA VAL A 178 7.73 -7.41 -21.82
C VAL A 178 7.02 -6.83 -23.04
N ASN A 179 5.93 -6.10 -22.84
CA ASN A 179 5.23 -5.43 -23.94
C ASN A 179 6.09 -4.33 -24.59
N MET A 180 6.80 -3.53 -23.80
CA MET A 180 7.74 -2.52 -24.33
C MET A 180 8.86 -3.18 -25.14
N PHE A 181 9.45 -4.27 -24.64
CA PHE A 181 10.48 -5.02 -25.38
C PHE A 181 9.93 -5.66 -26.66
N ALA A 182 8.70 -6.18 -26.65
CA ALA A 182 8.06 -6.70 -27.86
C ALA A 182 7.87 -5.61 -28.93
N VAL A 183 7.53 -4.39 -28.52
CA VAL A 183 7.44 -3.22 -29.41
C VAL A 183 8.81 -2.75 -29.89
N PHE A 184 9.85 -2.77 -29.04
CA PHE A 184 11.21 -2.49 -29.51
C PHE A 184 11.70 -3.53 -30.52
N LEU A 185 11.36 -4.80 -30.33
CA LEU A 185 11.69 -5.86 -31.28
C LEU A 185 11.05 -5.60 -32.65
N PHE A 186 9.83 -5.05 -32.68
CA PHE A 186 9.17 -4.63 -33.91
C PHE A 186 9.98 -3.58 -34.66
N LEU A 187 10.47 -2.52 -33.98
CA LEU A 187 11.26 -1.47 -34.62
C LEU A 187 12.54 -2.01 -35.28
N GLN A 188 13.03 -3.15 -34.81
CA GLN A 188 14.24 -3.80 -35.33
C GLN A 188 13.94 -4.76 -36.50
N VAL A 189 12.70 -5.26 -36.63
CA VAL A 189 12.33 -6.18 -37.71
C VAL A 189 12.17 -5.42 -39.02
N SER A 190 13.18 -5.54 -39.89
CA SER A 190 13.11 -5.07 -41.26
C SER A 190 12.48 -6.16 -42.14
N ALA A 191 11.23 -5.95 -42.56
CA ALA A 191 10.55 -6.85 -43.50
C ALA A 191 9.83 -6.04 -44.59
N GLU A 192 9.73 -6.63 -45.79
CA GLU A 192 9.27 -5.91 -46.99
C GLU A 192 7.75 -5.65 -47.02
N SER A 193 6.96 -6.30 -46.15
CA SER A 193 5.49 -6.21 -46.18
C SER A 193 4.89 -5.85 -44.82
N TRP A 194 4.26 -4.68 -44.73
CA TRP A 194 3.63 -4.14 -43.51
C TRP A 194 2.61 -5.09 -42.84
N TRP A 195 1.82 -5.82 -43.62
CA TRP A 195 0.80 -6.73 -43.06
C TRP A 195 1.40 -7.97 -42.39
N ARG A 196 2.47 -8.53 -42.97
CA ARG A 196 3.19 -9.67 -42.37
C ARG A 196 3.89 -9.25 -41.08
N ILE A 197 4.42 -8.03 -41.07
CA ILE A 197 5.00 -7.45 -39.87
C ILE A 197 3.94 -7.32 -38.79
N LEU A 198 2.77 -6.71 -39.08
CA LEU A 198 1.71 -6.51 -38.10
C LEU A 198 1.17 -7.83 -37.52
N ALA A 199 0.99 -8.85 -38.37
CA ALA A 199 0.60 -10.19 -37.92
C ALA A 199 1.67 -10.85 -37.03
N ALA A 200 2.95 -10.72 -37.39
CA ALA A 200 4.05 -11.24 -36.60
C ALA A 200 4.15 -10.55 -35.22
N ILE A 201 3.96 -9.23 -35.15
CA ILE A 201 3.94 -8.49 -33.86
C ILE A 201 2.82 -8.99 -32.97
N LEU A 202 1.60 -9.05 -33.51
CA LEU A 202 0.44 -9.45 -32.73
C LEU A 202 0.69 -10.85 -32.16
N TRP A 203 1.24 -11.74 -32.98
CA TRP A 203 1.64 -13.08 -32.57
C TRP A 203 2.73 -13.09 -31.50
N THR A 204 3.80 -12.30 -31.66
CA THR A 204 4.88 -12.18 -30.67
C THR A 204 4.38 -11.62 -29.35
N ILE A 205 3.55 -10.57 -29.35
CA ILE A 205 2.94 -9.99 -28.14
C ILE A 205 2.08 -11.04 -27.43
N ILE A 206 1.25 -11.78 -28.17
CA ILE A 206 0.41 -12.84 -27.61
C ILE A 206 1.29 -13.93 -26.96
N ILE A 207 2.30 -14.44 -27.66
CA ILE A 207 3.19 -15.50 -27.14
C ILE A 207 3.97 -15.00 -25.93
N CYS A 208 4.59 -13.82 -26.01
CA CYS A 208 5.39 -13.27 -24.91
C CYS A 208 4.54 -13.04 -23.66
N ASN A 209 3.32 -12.52 -23.80
CA ASN A 209 2.41 -12.35 -22.68
C ASN A 209 1.95 -13.70 -22.13
N LEU A 210 1.63 -14.68 -22.98
CA LEU A 210 1.22 -16.02 -22.54
C LEU A 210 2.35 -16.73 -21.78
N LEU A 211 3.59 -16.64 -22.28
CA LEU A 211 4.78 -17.14 -21.59
C LEU A 211 5.00 -16.41 -20.26
N LEU A 212 4.83 -15.09 -20.22
CA LEU A 212 4.93 -14.31 -18.99
C LEU A 212 3.91 -14.80 -17.95
N PHE A 213 2.65 -15.00 -18.34
CA PHE A 213 1.62 -15.56 -17.45
C PHE A 213 2.00 -16.96 -16.95
N ALA A 214 2.49 -17.84 -17.84
CA ALA A 214 2.93 -19.17 -17.47
C ALA A 214 4.09 -19.13 -16.45
N VAL A 215 5.10 -18.29 -16.68
CA VAL A 215 6.23 -18.09 -15.75
C VAL A 215 5.74 -17.58 -14.40
N TRP A 216 4.83 -16.60 -14.38
CA TRP A 216 4.27 -16.09 -13.13
C TRP A 216 3.43 -17.14 -12.37
N LEU A 217 2.69 -17.99 -13.06
CA LEU A 217 1.96 -19.11 -12.44
C LEU A 217 2.94 -20.09 -11.77
N VAL A 218 4.02 -20.46 -12.46
CA VAL A 218 5.08 -21.30 -11.89
C VAL A 218 5.72 -20.61 -10.69
N LEU A 219 6.03 -19.31 -10.79
CA LEU A 219 6.60 -18.53 -9.70
C LEU A 219 5.68 -18.50 -8.47
N PHE A 220 4.36 -18.33 -8.65
CA PHE A 220 3.39 -18.40 -7.56
C PHE A 220 3.31 -19.79 -6.92
N GLY A 221 3.46 -20.85 -7.71
CA GLY A 221 3.57 -22.21 -7.19
C GLY A 221 4.83 -22.41 -6.35
N VAL A 222 5.97 -21.97 -6.87
CA VAL A 222 7.30 -22.07 -6.25
C VAL A 222 7.41 -21.21 -4.98
N LEU A 223 6.71 -20.07 -4.91
CA LEU A 223 6.64 -19.20 -3.72
C LEU A 223 6.01 -19.87 -2.50
N ARG A 224 5.28 -20.98 -2.66
CA ARG A 224 4.75 -21.77 -1.54
C ARG A 224 5.82 -22.65 -0.88
N TRP A 225 6.99 -22.80 -1.49
CA TRP A 225 8.06 -23.63 -0.94
C TRP A 225 8.76 -22.94 0.24
N PRO A 226 9.08 -23.65 1.35
CA PRO A 226 9.81 -23.07 2.48
C PRO A 226 11.20 -22.47 2.16
N VAL A 227 11.91 -22.94 1.12
CA VAL A 227 13.25 -22.39 0.78
C VAL A 227 13.13 -21.02 0.10
N THR A 228 12.15 -20.87 -0.78
CA THR A 228 11.93 -19.63 -1.54
C THR A 228 11.31 -18.54 -0.68
N SER A 229 10.56 -18.90 0.36
CA SER A 229 10.07 -17.95 1.35
C SER A 229 11.21 -17.27 2.13
N SER A 230 12.29 -18.00 2.42
CA SER A 230 13.50 -17.44 3.06
C SER A 230 14.21 -16.42 2.17
N LEU A 231 14.44 -16.77 0.90
CA LEU A 231 15.02 -15.85 -0.10
C LEU A 231 14.14 -14.60 -0.31
N CYS A 232 12.82 -14.79 -0.36
CA CYS A 232 11.88 -13.68 -0.49
C CYS A 232 11.93 -12.74 0.72
N ASN A 233 12.00 -13.30 1.94
CA ASN A 233 12.15 -12.51 3.17
C ASN A 233 13.48 -11.74 3.20
N TRP A 234 14.57 -12.37 2.75
CA TRP A 234 15.86 -11.70 2.63
C TRP A 234 15.83 -10.55 1.63
N CYS A 235 15.29 -10.79 0.42
CA CYS A 235 15.12 -9.78 -0.62
C CYS A 235 14.24 -8.63 -0.13
N LEU A 236 13.14 -8.94 0.53
CA LEU A 236 12.22 -7.97 1.09
C LEU A 236 12.88 -7.15 2.23
N SER A 237 13.75 -7.76 3.03
CA SER A 237 14.58 -7.04 4.00
C SER A 237 15.55 -6.08 3.31
N ALA A 238 16.22 -6.51 2.24
CA ALA A 238 17.11 -5.66 1.44
C ALA A 238 16.37 -4.47 0.79
N ILE A 239 15.23 -4.72 0.17
CA ILE A 239 14.36 -3.68 -0.41
C ILE A 239 13.95 -2.69 0.68
N ARG A 240 13.54 -3.16 1.86
CA ARG A 240 13.19 -2.29 2.99
C ARG A 240 14.38 -1.46 3.45
N MET A 241 15.59 -2.02 3.53
CA MET A 241 16.79 -1.27 3.91
C MET A 241 17.05 -0.12 2.95
N ILE A 242 16.92 -0.37 1.63
CA ILE A 242 17.08 0.63 0.58
C ILE A 242 15.94 1.66 0.63
N ALA A 243 14.68 1.24 0.75
CA ALA A 243 13.53 2.13 0.81
C ALA A 243 13.58 3.07 2.03
N LEU A 244 14.06 2.55 3.16
CA LEU A 244 14.26 3.27 4.40
C LEU A 244 15.64 3.96 4.45
N SER A 245 16.40 4.09 3.37
CA SER A 245 17.66 4.86 3.31
C SER A 245 17.42 6.29 2.80
N GLY A 246 18.44 7.16 2.88
CA GLY A 246 18.36 8.51 2.30
C GLY A 246 18.19 8.48 0.78
N THR A 247 18.86 7.55 0.10
CA THR A 247 18.75 7.36 -1.36
C THR A 247 17.35 6.89 -1.76
N GLY A 248 16.74 5.99 -0.98
CA GLY A 248 15.35 5.56 -1.19
C GLY A 248 14.35 6.72 -1.13
N SER A 249 14.57 7.71 -0.24
CA SER A 249 13.73 8.91 -0.18
C SER A 249 13.84 9.74 -1.46
N LEU A 250 15.04 9.92 -2.00
CA LEU A 250 15.28 10.66 -3.25
C LEU A 250 14.62 9.97 -4.43
N VAL A 251 14.89 8.68 -4.64
CA VAL A 251 14.30 7.86 -5.73
C VAL A 251 12.78 7.93 -5.70
N ARG A 252 12.17 7.80 -4.52
CA ARG A 252 10.70 7.91 -4.37
C ARG A 252 10.21 9.31 -4.71
N SER A 253 10.94 10.36 -4.33
CA SER A 253 10.56 11.74 -4.62
C SER A 253 10.64 12.04 -6.12
N ASP A 254 11.63 11.48 -6.81
CA ASP A 254 11.81 11.63 -8.25
C ASP A 254 10.74 10.84 -9.00
N TRP A 255 10.45 9.62 -8.58
CA TRP A 255 9.34 8.82 -9.10
C TRP A 255 8.00 9.56 -8.98
N LEU A 256 7.72 10.18 -7.83
CA LEU A 256 6.49 10.95 -7.63
C LEU A 256 6.43 12.20 -8.51
N ARG A 257 7.58 12.83 -8.79
CA ARG A 257 7.68 13.96 -9.72
C ARG A 257 7.45 13.51 -11.16
N LEU A 258 8.08 12.41 -11.59
CA LEU A 258 7.89 11.81 -12.91
C LEU A 258 6.42 11.44 -13.17
N LEU A 259 5.76 10.82 -12.20
CA LEU A 259 4.32 10.50 -12.29
C LEU A 259 3.41 11.73 -12.29
N LYS A 260 3.89 12.90 -11.87
CA LYS A 260 3.15 14.16 -11.98
C LYS A 260 3.37 14.81 -13.33
N SER A 261 4.55 14.64 -13.93
CA SER A 261 4.95 15.22 -15.21
C SER A 261 4.59 14.31 -16.39
N SER A 262 3.42 13.67 -16.38
CA SER A 262 2.94 12.71 -17.40
C SER A 262 2.89 13.24 -18.85
N TRP A 263 3.31 14.48 -19.08
CA TRP A 263 3.53 15.09 -20.39
C TRP A 263 4.87 14.70 -21.05
N PHE A 264 5.86 14.20 -20.31
CA PHE A 264 7.20 13.94 -20.88
C PHE A 264 7.35 12.59 -21.62
N PHE A 265 6.32 11.74 -21.66
CA PHE A 265 6.36 10.48 -22.40
C PHE A 265 5.58 10.49 -23.73
N VAL A 266 4.91 11.61 -24.07
CA VAL A 266 4.13 11.75 -25.33
C VAL A 266 4.85 12.59 -26.39
N CYS A 267 5.95 13.26 -26.04
CA CYS A 267 6.75 14.01 -27.01
C CYS A 267 8.24 13.79 -26.77
N SER A 268 8.79 12.76 -27.40
CA SER A 268 10.11 12.90 -28.00
C SER A 268 9.92 12.67 -29.51
N PRO A 269 10.35 13.62 -30.35
CA PRO A 269 10.21 13.56 -31.81
C PRO A 269 10.95 12.36 -32.41
#